data_AF-A0A923ZUI7-F1
#
_entry.id   AF-A0A923ZUI7-F1
#
_cell.length_a   1.000
_cell.length_b   1.000
_cell.length_c   1.000
_cell.angle_alpha   90.00
_cell.angle_beta   90.00
_cell.angle_gamma   90.00
#
_symmetry.space_group_name_H-M   'P 1'
#
loop_
_entity.id
_entity.type
_entity.pdbx_description
1 polymer ?
#
loop_
_entity_poly.entity_id
_entity_poly.type
_entity_poly.pdbx_seq_one_letter_code
_entity_poly.pdbx_strand_id
1 'polypeptide(L)'
;WNNFQKQINFLIQKAQQLIDNQVIWNNYLSQNQIIIISNLQDLSTINSYLKENFDLMQESDSLKASFSRLEWSIIELFLSEKEPLLSFINSLKLAWIEDIEDKYPILRSVSSLKISQLENDLQYSVQNKQKLSQEILLLKLRELTYQNLEKNRLQNTITYRDLKHQVNKKRKLWSVRKLIAEYSEEMFKLIPCWLASPETVSAIFPLEPNFDLVIFDEASQCFAEQGIPSLYRGKQVVIAGDSKQLQPNDLYRIRFENDADDNPELEVDSLLDLACQYLPQTQLRGHYRSKSLDLIDFSNQYFYKNTLSLLPDFQEINLQQPAIQYLKLEGIWENSTNQIEAEKVIDLVRNINQTSPEKSIGIVTFNFKQQGLIQDLLEVFSADTDFNISMSEETIFVKNIENVQGDERDIIIFSIGYAPDAKGKMAMQFGSLNGQGGENRLNVAVTRAREKIYVISSILPNQLKVEEAQNEGPRLLKSYLEYALKVSEGHYKPKAHRSENYRAEWLLKEQLLRVNSQYIKELPFADITVKNMENYESLILTDDDLYYEHLSPKETFAYIPAGLRAKGWKFERVFSRNFWKK
;
A
#
# COMPACT_ATOMS: atom_id res chain seq x y z
N TRP A 1 -57.75 -74.09 55.30
CA TRP A 1 -56.43 -74.30 55.91
C TRP A 1 -55.40 -74.87 54.93
N ASN A 2 -55.59 -76.07 54.36
CA ASN A 2 -54.63 -76.68 53.42
C ASN A 2 -54.26 -75.82 52.18
N ASN A 3 -55.19 -75.01 51.66
CA ASN A 3 -54.90 -74.13 50.52
C ASN A 3 -54.01 -72.93 50.92
N PHE A 4 -54.22 -72.40 52.13
CA PHE A 4 -53.41 -71.31 52.70
C PHE A 4 -51.99 -71.76 53.00
N GLN A 5 -51.82 -72.98 53.54
CA GLN A 5 -50.50 -73.56 53.80
C GLN A 5 -49.73 -73.84 52.50
N LYS A 6 -50.42 -74.26 51.43
CA LYS A 6 -49.82 -74.37 50.10
C LYS A 6 -49.38 -73.02 49.54
N GLN A 7 -50.19 -71.97 49.71
CA GLN A 7 -49.82 -70.62 49.25
C GLN A 7 -48.68 -70.01 50.07
N ILE A 8 -48.64 -70.22 51.39
CA ILE A 8 -47.52 -69.81 52.23
C ILE A 8 -46.24 -70.55 51.84
N ASN A 9 -46.30 -71.88 51.66
CA ASN A 9 -45.13 -72.63 51.24
C ASN A 9 -44.66 -72.19 49.85
N PHE A 10 -45.57 -71.89 48.92
CA PHE A 10 -45.23 -71.33 47.62
C PHE A 10 -44.56 -69.95 47.73
N LEU A 11 -45.06 -69.08 48.60
CA LEU A 11 -44.47 -67.76 48.86
C LEU A 11 -43.09 -67.87 49.52
N ILE A 12 -42.91 -68.78 50.48
CA ILE A 12 -41.61 -69.04 51.12
C ILE A 12 -40.61 -69.56 50.09
N GLN A 13 -41.04 -70.48 49.23
CA GLN A 13 -40.20 -71.05 48.18
C GLN A 13 -39.80 -69.99 47.14
N LYS A 14 -40.72 -69.06 46.80
CA LYS A 14 -40.42 -67.92 45.93
C LYS A 14 -39.54 -66.88 46.60
N ALA A 15 -39.72 -66.62 47.89
CA ALA A 15 -38.86 -65.73 48.67
C ALA A 15 -37.43 -66.27 48.78
N GLN A 16 -37.27 -67.59 48.97
CA GLN A 16 -35.96 -68.25 48.94
C GLN A 16 -35.30 -68.15 47.57
N GLN A 17 -36.04 -68.40 46.47
CA GLN A 17 -35.51 -68.15 45.12
C GLN A 17 -35.06 -66.70 44.90
N LEU A 18 -35.78 -65.73 45.47
CA LEU A 18 -35.43 -64.32 45.36
C LEU A 18 -34.14 -63.98 46.13
N ILE A 19 -33.97 -64.55 47.33
CA ILE A 19 -32.75 -64.39 48.13
C ILE A 19 -31.55 -65.03 47.44
N ASP A 20 -31.70 -66.26 46.92
CA ASP A 20 -30.64 -66.96 46.20
C ASP A 20 -30.25 -66.21 44.91
N ASN A 21 -31.23 -65.68 44.18
CA ASN A 21 -30.97 -64.87 42.99
C ASN A 21 -30.36 -63.51 43.32
N GLN A 22 -30.68 -62.90 44.46
CA GLN A 22 -30.08 -61.64 44.90
C GLN A 22 -28.57 -61.80 45.14
N VAL A 23 -28.13 -62.95 45.64
CA VAL A 23 -26.69 -63.27 45.78
C VAL A 23 -26.01 -63.30 44.40
N ILE A 24 -26.67 -63.86 43.39
CA ILE A 24 -26.15 -63.89 42.01
C ILE A 24 -26.18 -62.49 41.39
N TRP A 25 -27.25 -61.71 41.59
CA TRP A 25 -27.39 -60.35 41.05
C TRP A 25 -26.37 -59.38 41.63
N ASN A 26 -26.01 -59.51 42.90
CA ASN A 26 -24.96 -58.70 43.53
C ASN A 26 -23.59 -58.85 42.85
N ASN A 27 -23.35 -59.90 42.07
CA ASN A 27 -22.10 -60.04 41.30
C ASN A 27 -22.07 -59.11 40.07
N TYR A 28 -23.23 -58.68 39.58
CA TYR A 28 -23.36 -57.93 38.32
C TYR A 28 -24.02 -56.57 38.49
N LEU A 29 -24.76 -56.35 39.59
CA LEU A 29 -25.58 -55.17 39.83
C LEU A 29 -25.34 -54.64 41.24
N SER A 30 -25.27 -53.32 41.38
CA SER A 30 -25.20 -52.67 42.69
C SER A 30 -26.52 -52.79 43.46
N GLN A 31 -26.47 -52.64 44.79
CA GLN A 31 -27.67 -52.70 45.64
C GLN A 31 -28.75 -51.70 45.21
N ASN A 32 -28.37 -50.49 44.79
CA ASN A 32 -29.33 -49.50 44.27
C ASN A 32 -29.97 -49.93 42.95
N GLN A 33 -29.20 -50.55 42.04
CA GLN A 33 -29.74 -51.08 40.77
C GLN A 33 -30.70 -52.24 41.00
N ILE A 34 -30.43 -53.12 41.98
CA ILE A 34 -31.32 -54.22 42.35
C ILE A 34 -32.65 -53.69 42.93
N ILE A 35 -32.59 -52.64 43.75
CA ILE A 35 -33.78 -51.96 44.29
C ILE A 35 -34.57 -51.27 43.16
N ILE A 36 -33.91 -50.64 42.20
CA ILE A 36 -34.56 -50.00 41.05
C ILE A 36 -35.25 -51.04 40.16
N ILE A 37 -34.58 -52.15 39.84
CA ILE A 37 -35.14 -53.27 39.08
C ILE A 37 -36.34 -53.89 39.81
N SER A 38 -36.32 -53.93 41.14
CA SER A 38 -37.46 -54.43 41.94
C SER A 38 -38.68 -53.52 41.95
N ASN A 39 -38.53 -52.24 41.57
CA ASN A 39 -39.59 -51.23 41.58
C ASN A 39 -40.12 -50.85 40.18
N LEU A 40 -39.50 -51.32 39.09
CA LEU A 40 -39.90 -50.96 37.73
C LEU A 40 -41.02 -51.88 37.23
N GLN A 41 -42.18 -51.30 36.95
CA GLN A 41 -43.35 -52.00 36.43
C GLN A 41 -43.18 -52.49 34.98
N ASP A 42 -42.16 -52.03 34.26
CA ASP A 42 -41.88 -52.44 32.87
C ASP A 42 -40.44 -52.93 32.70
N LEU A 43 -40.25 -54.23 32.97
CA LEU A 43 -39.02 -54.95 32.61
C LEU A 43 -38.85 -55.08 31.09
N SER A 44 -39.92 -54.85 30.32
CA SER A 44 -39.97 -55.00 28.86
C SER A 44 -39.11 -53.95 28.13
N THR A 45 -39.18 -52.69 28.55
CA THR A 45 -38.44 -51.56 27.97
C THR A 45 -36.95 -51.63 28.27
N ILE A 46 -36.54 -52.07 29.46
CA ILE A 46 -35.12 -52.31 29.77
C ILE A 46 -34.58 -53.45 28.91
N ASN A 47 -35.34 -54.54 28.77
CA ASN A 47 -34.89 -55.69 27.98
C ASN A 47 -34.80 -55.34 26.48
N SER A 48 -35.69 -54.49 25.98
CA SER A 48 -35.61 -53.91 24.63
C SER A 48 -34.36 -53.04 24.47
N TYR A 49 -34.16 -52.08 25.37
CA TYR A 49 -33.03 -51.15 25.33
C TYR A 49 -31.68 -51.87 25.46
N LEU A 50 -31.59 -52.83 26.38
CA LEU A 50 -30.41 -53.66 26.55
C LEU A 50 -30.18 -54.48 25.29
N LYS A 51 -31.18 -55.14 24.70
CA LYS A 51 -30.99 -55.90 23.45
C LYS A 51 -30.54 -55.03 22.28
N GLU A 52 -31.07 -53.82 22.16
CA GLU A 52 -30.73 -52.90 21.07
C GLU A 52 -29.33 -52.29 21.22
N ASN A 53 -28.87 -52.09 22.46
CA ASN A 53 -27.62 -51.37 22.74
C ASN A 53 -26.53 -52.24 23.37
N PHE A 54 -26.77 -53.55 23.57
CA PHE A 54 -25.83 -54.44 24.25
C PHE A 54 -24.47 -54.46 23.55
N ASP A 55 -24.47 -54.58 22.22
CA ASP A 55 -23.25 -54.63 21.42
C ASP A 55 -22.47 -53.32 21.54
N LEU A 56 -23.14 -52.17 21.52
CA LEU A 56 -22.53 -50.85 21.74
C LEU A 56 -21.98 -50.69 23.16
N MET A 57 -22.65 -51.25 24.16
CA MET A 57 -22.16 -51.26 25.55
C MET A 57 -20.93 -52.15 25.69
N GLN A 58 -20.91 -53.31 25.03
CA GLN A 58 -19.76 -54.22 25.02
C GLN A 58 -18.57 -53.62 24.27
N GLU A 59 -18.79 -52.96 23.13
CA GLU A 59 -17.77 -52.20 22.41
C GLU A 59 -17.25 -51.03 23.26
N SER A 60 -18.14 -50.31 23.94
CA SER A 60 -17.76 -49.25 24.88
C SER A 60 -16.87 -49.80 25.98
N ASP A 61 -17.27 -50.89 26.65
CA ASP A 61 -16.52 -51.53 27.74
C ASP A 61 -15.19 -52.11 27.26
N SER A 62 -15.13 -52.67 26.05
CA SER A 62 -13.87 -53.11 25.43
C SER A 62 -12.93 -51.94 25.15
N LEU A 63 -13.46 -50.83 24.63
CA LEU A 63 -12.70 -49.59 24.45
C LEU A 63 -12.25 -49.05 25.81
N LYS A 64 -13.11 -49.09 26.85
CA LYS A 64 -12.73 -48.70 28.20
C LYS A 64 -11.55 -49.54 28.70
N ALA A 65 -11.63 -50.85 28.55
CA ALA A 65 -10.57 -51.75 28.99
C ALA A 65 -9.25 -51.55 28.23
N SER A 66 -9.30 -51.02 27.01
CA SER A 66 -8.10 -50.72 26.20
C SER A 66 -7.35 -49.47 26.65
N PHE A 67 -8.02 -48.54 27.34
CA PHE A 67 -7.39 -47.32 27.85
C PHE A 67 -6.67 -47.56 29.19
N SER A 68 -5.50 -46.97 29.34
CA SER A 68 -4.79 -46.87 30.61
C SER A 68 -5.56 -46.03 31.63
N ARG A 69 -5.22 -46.16 32.93
CA ARG A 69 -5.85 -45.36 33.99
C ARG A 69 -5.73 -43.85 33.77
N LEU A 70 -4.64 -43.40 33.16
CA LEU A 70 -4.41 -41.98 32.85
C LEU A 70 -5.31 -41.52 31.69
N GLU A 71 -5.44 -42.31 30.63
CA GLU A 71 -6.34 -42.02 29.51
C GLU A 71 -7.80 -41.97 29.97
N TRP A 72 -8.21 -42.86 30.88
CA TRP A 72 -9.55 -42.84 31.46
C TRP A 72 -9.85 -41.60 32.29
N SER A 73 -8.91 -41.18 33.13
CA SER A 73 -9.09 -39.99 33.95
C SER A 73 -9.18 -38.72 33.09
N ILE A 74 -8.46 -38.69 31.95
CA ILE A 74 -8.59 -37.64 30.94
C ILE A 74 -9.99 -37.68 30.30
N ILE A 75 -10.46 -38.85 29.86
CA ILE A 75 -11.80 -38.99 29.26
C ILE A 75 -12.91 -38.55 30.22
N GLU A 76 -12.81 -38.90 31.51
CA GLU A 76 -13.79 -38.50 32.53
C GLU A 76 -13.88 -36.97 32.70
N LEU A 77 -12.76 -36.26 32.64
CA LEU A 77 -12.74 -34.79 32.67
C LEU A 77 -13.52 -34.19 31.48
N PHE A 78 -13.39 -34.79 30.29
CA PHE A 78 -14.01 -34.29 29.06
C PHE A 78 -15.48 -34.65 28.87
N LEU A 79 -15.99 -35.72 29.50
CA LEU A 79 -17.40 -36.12 29.42
C LEU A 79 -18.38 -35.05 29.95
N SER A 80 -17.87 -34.05 30.70
CA SER A 80 -18.65 -32.94 31.24
C SER A 80 -18.75 -31.71 30.32
N GLU A 81 -17.98 -31.66 29.23
CA GLU A 81 -17.92 -30.51 28.33
C GLU A 81 -18.85 -30.63 27.11
N LYS A 82 -19.27 -29.49 26.57
CA LYS A 82 -20.14 -29.42 25.39
C LYS A 82 -19.44 -29.89 24.10
N GLU A 83 -18.14 -29.64 23.95
CA GLU A 83 -17.35 -29.98 22.76
C GLU A 83 -15.98 -30.56 23.15
N PRO A 84 -15.93 -31.81 23.66
CA PRO A 84 -14.74 -32.38 24.30
C PRO A 84 -13.52 -32.47 23.38
N LEU A 85 -13.74 -32.75 22.08
CA LEU A 85 -12.66 -32.87 21.12
C LEU A 85 -11.95 -31.54 20.86
N LEU A 86 -12.71 -30.43 20.77
CA LEU A 86 -12.16 -29.11 20.51
C LEU A 86 -11.30 -28.64 21.69
N SER A 87 -11.82 -28.82 22.90
CA SER A 87 -11.11 -28.50 24.14
C SER A 87 -9.85 -29.35 24.30
N PHE A 88 -9.92 -30.66 24.03
CA PHE A 88 -8.73 -31.52 24.08
C PHE A 88 -7.63 -31.05 23.13
N ILE A 89 -7.99 -30.74 21.88
CA ILE A 89 -7.04 -30.21 20.89
C ILE A 89 -6.45 -28.87 21.35
N ASN A 90 -7.26 -27.98 21.94
CA ASN A 90 -6.79 -26.71 22.48
C ASN A 90 -5.81 -26.91 23.64
N SER A 91 -6.14 -27.80 24.59
CA SER A 91 -5.25 -28.15 25.70
C SER A 91 -3.92 -28.72 25.22
N LEU A 92 -3.94 -29.58 24.20
CA LEU A 92 -2.73 -30.12 23.60
C LEU A 92 -1.87 -29.02 22.95
N LYS A 93 -2.51 -28.08 22.24
CA LYS A 93 -1.82 -26.92 21.67
C LYS A 93 -1.19 -26.04 22.76
N LEU A 94 -1.92 -25.78 23.85
CA LEU A 94 -1.41 -25.00 24.99
C LEU A 94 -0.21 -25.66 25.66
N ALA A 95 -0.29 -26.97 25.93
CA ALA A 95 0.82 -27.74 26.49
C ALA A 95 2.06 -27.72 25.57
N TRP A 96 1.84 -27.80 24.25
CA TRP A 96 2.93 -27.71 23.28
C TRP A 96 3.55 -26.30 23.23
N ILE A 97 2.73 -25.25 23.27
CA ILE A 97 3.20 -23.86 23.38
C ILE A 97 4.05 -23.68 24.64
N GLU A 98 3.62 -24.24 25.78
CA GLU A 98 4.35 -24.15 27.04
C GLU A 98 5.73 -24.81 26.97
N ASP A 99 5.82 -26.03 26.41
CA ASP A 99 7.11 -26.72 26.19
C ASP A 99 8.05 -25.92 25.27
N ILE A 100 7.52 -25.29 24.22
CA ILE A 100 8.30 -24.40 23.34
C ILE A 100 8.77 -23.15 24.10
N GLU A 101 7.91 -22.54 24.92
CA GLU A 101 8.24 -21.36 25.72
C GLU A 101 9.26 -21.66 26.83
N ASP A 102 9.25 -22.85 27.40
CA ASP A 102 10.28 -23.31 28.34
C ASP A 102 11.64 -23.45 27.66
N LYS A 103 11.66 -23.99 26.43
CA LYS A 103 12.87 -24.05 25.59
C LYS A 103 13.35 -22.68 25.14
N TYR A 104 12.42 -21.76 24.83
CA TYR A 104 12.69 -20.42 24.32
C TYR A 104 11.94 -19.34 25.13
N PRO A 105 12.45 -18.96 26.32
CA PRO A 105 11.77 -18.02 27.21
C PRO A 105 11.49 -16.63 26.59
N ILE A 106 12.20 -16.25 25.54
CA ILE A 106 11.99 -15.00 24.81
C ILE A 106 10.59 -14.93 24.18
N LEU A 107 9.97 -16.06 23.81
CA LEU A 107 8.65 -16.10 23.19
C LEU A 107 7.53 -15.70 24.17
N ARG A 108 7.75 -15.89 25.49
CA ARG A 108 6.84 -15.39 26.53
C ARG A 108 6.68 -13.87 26.50
N SER A 109 7.70 -13.15 26.00
CA SER A 109 7.70 -11.69 25.98
C SER A 109 6.54 -11.09 25.18
N VAL A 110 6.09 -11.77 24.12
CA VAL A 110 4.96 -11.38 23.26
C VAL A 110 3.65 -11.28 24.05
N SER A 111 3.54 -12.08 25.11
CA SER A 111 2.35 -12.15 25.96
C SER A 111 2.39 -11.28 27.19
N SER A 112 3.56 -10.67 27.43
CA SER A 112 3.81 -9.76 28.53
C SER A 112 3.77 -8.31 28.02
N LEU A 113 3.69 -7.34 28.94
CA LEU A 113 3.80 -5.92 28.59
C LEU A 113 5.17 -5.54 27.97
N LYS A 114 6.15 -6.45 27.98
CA LYS A 114 7.50 -6.23 27.47
C LYS A 114 7.54 -5.89 25.98
N ILE A 115 6.74 -6.56 25.14
CA ILE A 115 6.74 -6.30 23.69
C ILE A 115 6.26 -4.87 23.40
N SER A 116 5.23 -4.41 24.11
CA SER A 116 4.70 -3.05 23.99
C SER A 116 5.69 -2.00 24.51
N GLN A 117 6.41 -2.29 25.59
CA GLN A 117 7.49 -1.41 26.08
C GLN A 117 8.61 -1.28 25.04
N LEU A 118 9.08 -2.40 24.47
CA LEU A 118 10.11 -2.39 23.44
C LEU A 118 9.67 -1.62 22.18
N GLU A 119 8.40 -1.76 21.78
CA GLU A 119 7.83 -1.00 20.66
C GLU A 119 7.86 0.51 20.94
N ASN A 120 7.44 0.94 22.14
CA ASN A 120 7.46 2.34 22.54
C ASN A 120 8.88 2.91 22.61
N ASP A 121 9.82 2.15 23.19
CA ASP A 121 11.24 2.55 23.29
C ASP A 121 11.87 2.68 21.90
N LEU A 122 11.54 1.76 20.99
CA LEU A 122 11.96 1.82 19.59
C LEU A 122 11.39 3.08 18.92
N GLN A 123 10.08 3.33 19.02
CA GLN A 123 9.44 4.51 18.45
C GLN A 123 10.07 5.81 18.95
N TYR A 124 10.27 5.92 20.26
CA TYR A 124 10.93 7.06 20.89
C TYR A 124 12.36 7.24 20.36
N SER A 125 13.14 6.16 20.30
CA SER A 125 14.53 6.19 19.83
C SER A 125 14.64 6.61 18.37
N VAL A 126 13.69 6.19 17.52
CA VAL A 126 13.64 6.58 16.11
C VAL A 126 13.37 8.08 15.96
N GLN A 127 12.40 8.62 16.68
CA GLN A 127 12.08 10.06 16.65
C GLN A 127 13.24 10.89 17.19
N ASN A 128 13.83 10.47 18.31
CA ASN A 128 14.95 11.17 18.92
C ASN A 128 16.18 11.18 17.98
N LYS A 129 16.47 10.05 17.32
CA LYS A 129 17.53 9.98 16.32
C LYS A 129 17.30 10.96 15.17
N GLN A 130 16.08 11.09 14.65
CA GLN A 130 15.78 12.02 13.56
C GLN A 130 16.05 13.48 13.98
N LYS A 131 15.57 13.87 15.17
CA LYS A 131 15.80 15.22 15.71
C LYS A 131 17.28 15.51 15.92
N LEU A 132 17.99 14.62 16.62
CA LEU A 132 19.43 14.79 16.91
C LEU A 132 20.27 14.81 15.63
N SER A 133 19.89 14.04 14.60
CA SER A 133 20.63 14.03 13.33
C SER A 133 20.61 15.40 12.65
N GLN A 134 19.48 16.11 12.69
CA GLN A 134 19.38 17.48 12.15
C GLN A 134 20.25 18.45 12.94
N GLU A 135 20.21 18.38 14.28
CA GLU A 135 21.02 19.23 15.16
C GLU A 135 22.52 19.00 14.95
N ILE A 136 22.95 17.73 14.91
CA ILE A 136 24.34 17.34 14.66
C ILE A 136 24.81 17.82 13.28
N LEU A 137 23.96 17.71 12.25
CA LEU A 137 24.30 18.18 10.91
C LEU A 137 24.53 19.69 10.89
N LEU A 138 23.64 20.47 11.49
CA LEU A 138 23.79 21.93 11.58
C LEU A 138 25.04 22.34 12.37
N LEU A 139 25.37 21.61 13.44
CA LEU A 139 26.59 21.85 14.22
C LEU A 139 27.84 21.54 13.39
N LYS A 140 27.88 20.41 12.68
CA LYS A 140 28.99 20.04 11.80
C LYS A 140 29.19 21.03 10.66
N LEU A 141 28.10 21.50 10.05
CA LEU A 141 28.17 22.53 9.01
C LEU A 141 28.80 23.82 9.54
N ARG A 142 28.42 24.25 10.76
CA ARG A 142 29.04 25.40 11.41
C ARG A 142 30.51 25.15 11.69
N GLU A 143 30.86 24.01 12.28
CA GLU A 143 32.24 23.64 12.59
C GLU A 143 33.14 23.70 11.35
N LEU A 144 32.70 23.13 10.23
CA LEU A 144 33.42 23.17 8.94
C LEU A 144 33.73 24.59 8.47
N THR A 145 32.82 25.54 8.69
CA THR A 145 33.03 26.94 8.30
C THR A 145 34.06 27.67 9.17
N TYR A 146 34.22 27.26 10.43
CA TYR A 146 35.18 27.86 11.38
C TYR A 146 36.48 27.05 11.53
N GLN A 147 36.58 25.89 10.88
CA GLN A 147 37.76 25.05 10.95
C GLN A 147 38.93 25.69 10.20
N ASN A 148 40.13 25.67 10.81
CA ASN A 148 41.37 26.16 10.21
C ASN A 148 41.35 27.62 9.74
N LEU A 149 40.68 28.51 10.48
CA LEU A 149 40.70 29.95 10.16
C LEU A 149 42.09 30.54 10.36
N GLU A 150 42.65 31.06 9.27
CA GLU A 150 43.90 31.81 9.28
C GLU A 150 43.67 33.21 9.84
N LYS A 151 44.55 33.62 10.76
CA LYS A 151 44.55 34.95 11.34
C LYS A 151 45.85 35.67 11.01
N ASN A 152 45.77 36.96 10.75
CA ASN A 152 46.95 37.79 10.61
C ASN A 152 47.62 38.04 11.98
N ARG A 153 48.78 38.71 11.96
CA ARG A 153 49.52 39.09 13.18
C ARG A 153 48.72 39.97 14.17
N LEU A 154 47.66 40.63 13.68
CA LEU A 154 46.74 41.48 14.46
C LEU A 154 45.48 40.70 14.92
N GLN A 155 45.48 39.37 14.80
CA GLN A 155 44.36 38.47 15.12
C GLN A 155 43.09 38.64 14.28
N ASN A 156 43.13 39.39 13.17
CA ASN A 156 42.02 39.47 12.22
C ASN A 156 41.96 38.22 11.34
N THR A 157 40.77 37.65 11.15
CA THR A 157 40.55 36.52 10.25
C THR A 157 40.80 36.92 8.80
N ILE A 158 41.71 36.20 8.13
CA ILE A 158 42.05 36.38 6.72
C ILE A 158 41.16 35.49 5.86
N THR A 159 40.88 34.26 6.32
CA THR A 159 40.02 33.31 5.60
C THR A 159 38.68 33.94 5.23
N TYR A 160 38.26 33.76 3.97
CA TYR A 160 37.08 34.38 3.35
C TYR A 160 37.11 35.89 3.16
N ARG A 161 38.13 36.64 3.58
CA ARG A 161 38.17 38.11 3.45
C ARG A 161 38.09 38.55 1.99
N ASP A 162 38.90 37.94 1.14
CA ASP A 162 38.98 38.31 -0.27
C ASP A 162 37.74 37.85 -1.02
N LEU A 163 37.25 36.64 -0.75
CA LEU A 163 35.97 36.15 -1.25
C LEU A 163 34.82 37.10 -0.87
N LYS A 164 34.72 37.49 0.40
CA LYS A 164 33.73 38.47 0.88
C LYS A 164 33.87 39.83 0.19
N HIS A 165 35.09 40.26 -0.11
CA HIS A 165 35.31 41.49 -0.87
C HIS A 165 34.82 41.34 -2.33
N GLN A 166 35.08 40.20 -3.00
CA GLN A 166 34.61 39.98 -4.37
C GLN A 166 33.08 39.94 -4.47
N VAL A 167 32.41 39.24 -3.54
CA VAL A 167 30.94 39.10 -3.53
C VAL A 167 30.24 40.42 -3.19
N ASN A 168 30.86 41.30 -2.40
CA ASN A 168 30.29 42.61 -2.05
C ASN A 168 30.48 43.71 -3.11
N LYS A 169 31.18 43.44 -4.21
CA LYS A 169 31.37 44.44 -5.27
C LYS A 169 30.05 44.75 -5.96
N LYS A 170 29.73 46.04 -6.13
CA LYS A 170 28.53 46.47 -6.89
C LYS A 170 28.74 46.54 -8.40
N ARG A 171 30.00 46.44 -8.88
CA ARG A 171 30.38 46.54 -10.31
C ARG A 171 31.54 45.59 -10.59
N LYS A 172 31.64 45.07 -11.81
CA LYS A 172 32.64 44.06 -12.23
C LYS A 172 32.58 42.78 -11.38
N LEU A 173 31.38 42.24 -11.22
CA LEU A 173 31.14 40.97 -10.53
C LEU A 173 31.87 39.83 -11.25
N TRP A 174 32.45 38.92 -10.48
CA TRP A 174 33.02 37.69 -11.04
C TRP A 174 31.90 36.68 -11.28
N SER A 175 32.03 35.88 -12.34
CA SER A 175 31.12 34.76 -12.56
C SER A 175 31.35 33.67 -11.50
N VAL A 176 30.33 32.86 -11.23
CA VAL A 176 30.42 31.72 -10.31
C VAL A 176 31.55 30.77 -10.71
N ARG A 177 31.69 30.51 -12.02
CA ARG A 177 32.82 29.74 -12.59
C ARG A 177 34.18 30.30 -12.19
N LYS A 178 34.37 31.62 -12.26
CA LYS A 178 35.64 32.26 -11.89
C LYS A 178 35.88 32.19 -10.38
N LEU A 179 34.84 32.37 -9.56
CA LEU A 179 34.94 32.24 -8.11
C LEU A 179 35.34 30.81 -7.71
N ILE A 180 34.78 29.79 -8.35
CA ILE A 180 35.14 28.40 -8.09
C ILE A 180 36.57 28.09 -8.54
N ALA A 181 37.01 28.64 -9.69
CA ALA A 181 38.38 28.44 -10.15
C ALA A 181 39.44 29.02 -9.20
N GLU A 182 39.15 30.17 -8.57
CA GLU A 182 40.11 30.89 -7.71
C GLU A 182 39.95 30.59 -6.20
N TYR A 183 38.73 30.27 -5.75
CA TYR A 183 38.36 30.10 -4.34
C TYR A 183 37.57 28.81 -4.08
N SER A 184 37.89 27.72 -4.78
CA SER A 184 37.16 26.42 -4.69
C SER A 184 36.98 25.93 -3.26
N GLU A 185 38.06 25.84 -2.48
CA GLU A 185 38.01 25.33 -1.11
C GLU A 185 37.08 26.13 -0.21
N GLU A 186 37.16 27.46 -0.29
CA GLU A 186 36.33 28.36 0.51
C GLU A 186 34.86 28.25 0.11
N MET A 187 34.59 28.15 -1.19
CA MET A 187 33.25 27.98 -1.74
C MET A 187 32.61 26.66 -1.30
N PHE A 188 33.33 25.53 -1.36
CA PHE A 188 32.80 24.24 -0.93
C PHE A 188 32.64 24.12 0.59
N LYS A 189 33.46 24.83 1.39
CA LYS A 189 33.29 24.89 2.86
C LYS A 189 32.05 25.70 3.25
N LEU A 190 31.81 26.83 2.59
CA LEU A 190 30.67 27.71 2.87
C LEU A 190 29.36 27.17 2.28
N ILE A 191 29.43 26.56 1.10
CA ILE A 191 28.30 26.03 0.34
C ILE A 191 28.63 24.57 -0.02
N PRO A 192 28.36 23.62 0.88
CA PRO A 192 28.72 22.22 0.67
C PRO A 192 27.73 21.45 -0.21
N CYS A 193 26.57 22.03 -0.53
CA CYS A 193 25.55 21.42 -1.37
C CYS A 193 25.22 22.35 -2.54
N TRP A 194 25.23 21.81 -3.75
CA TRP A 194 24.97 22.54 -4.99
C TRP A 194 23.84 21.84 -5.75
N LEU A 195 22.82 22.61 -6.15
CA LEU A 195 21.71 22.14 -6.96
C LEU A 195 21.80 22.83 -8.32
N ALA A 196 22.02 22.05 -9.39
CA ALA A 196 22.22 22.56 -10.74
C ALA A 196 21.89 21.49 -11.78
N SER A 197 21.46 21.91 -12.98
CA SER A 197 21.29 21.00 -14.11
C SER A 197 22.64 20.46 -14.61
N PRO A 198 22.69 19.30 -15.28
CA PRO A 198 23.94 18.72 -15.79
C PRO A 198 24.75 19.67 -16.71
N GLU A 199 24.07 20.49 -17.51
CA GLU A 199 24.68 21.50 -18.37
C GLU A 199 25.32 22.61 -17.53
N THR A 200 24.60 23.06 -16.49
CA THR A 200 25.06 24.09 -15.58
C THR A 200 26.29 23.62 -14.80
N VAL A 201 26.28 22.38 -14.33
CA VAL A 201 27.44 21.75 -13.67
C VAL A 201 28.64 21.75 -14.61
N SER A 202 28.42 21.37 -15.87
CA SER A 202 29.48 21.33 -16.89
C SER A 202 30.02 22.71 -17.25
N ALA A 203 29.19 23.76 -17.19
CA ALA A 203 29.60 25.13 -17.45
C ALA A 203 30.38 25.77 -16.29
N ILE A 204 30.08 25.39 -15.05
CA ILE A 204 30.59 26.04 -13.84
C ILE A 204 31.84 25.34 -13.29
N PHE A 205 31.83 24.02 -13.19
CA PHE A 205 32.86 23.25 -12.50
C PHE A 205 33.88 22.67 -13.48
N PRO A 206 35.19 22.64 -13.14
CA PRO A 206 36.17 21.92 -13.93
C PRO A 206 35.85 20.41 -13.94
N LEU A 207 36.34 19.68 -14.94
CA LEU A 207 36.14 18.24 -15.07
C LEU A 207 37.11 17.48 -14.14
N GLU A 208 36.91 17.67 -12.84
CA GLU A 208 37.71 17.09 -11.75
C GLU A 208 36.78 16.55 -10.66
N PRO A 209 37.18 15.51 -9.90
CA PRO A 209 36.35 14.88 -8.87
C PRO A 209 36.24 15.75 -7.60
N ASN A 210 35.50 16.86 -7.72
CA ASN A 210 35.35 17.88 -6.69
C ASN A 210 34.21 17.59 -5.69
N PHE A 211 33.37 16.59 -5.96
CA PHE A 211 32.25 16.24 -5.11
C PHE A 211 32.43 14.85 -4.49
N ASP A 212 32.10 14.71 -3.22
CA ASP A 212 32.07 13.39 -2.57
C ASP A 212 30.88 12.55 -3.06
N LEU A 213 29.76 13.20 -3.36
CA LEU A 213 28.52 12.58 -3.82
C LEU A 213 27.85 13.45 -4.88
N VAL A 214 27.47 12.83 -6.00
CA VAL A 214 26.60 13.43 -7.02
C VAL A 214 25.26 12.70 -7.00
N ILE A 215 24.17 13.45 -6.89
CA ILE A 215 22.81 12.90 -6.90
C ILE A 215 22.12 13.40 -8.16
N PHE A 216 21.68 12.47 -9.00
CA PHE A 216 20.75 12.76 -10.08
C PHE A 216 19.34 12.46 -9.58
N ASP A 217 18.47 13.45 -9.70
CA ASP A 217 17.03 13.29 -9.52
C ASP A 217 16.36 13.38 -10.90
N GLU A 218 15.23 12.70 -11.08
CA GLU A 218 14.54 12.57 -12.38
C GLU A 218 15.47 12.10 -13.53
N ALA A 219 16.41 11.20 -13.22
CA ALA A 219 17.43 10.75 -14.18
C ALA A 219 16.87 10.00 -15.40
N SER A 220 15.60 9.56 -15.34
CA SER A 220 14.90 8.97 -16.49
C SER A 220 14.69 9.97 -17.63
N GLN A 221 14.84 11.27 -17.37
CA GLN A 221 14.70 12.36 -18.35
C GLN A 221 16.04 13.01 -18.71
N CYS A 222 17.13 12.58 -18.08
CA CYS A 222 18.45 13.10 -18.37
C CYS A 222 19.07 12.23 -19.46
N PHE A 223 19.44 12.83 -20.60
CA PHE A 223 20.24 12.15 -21.61
C PHE A 223 21.57 11.68 -21.02
N ALA A 224 21.97 10.45 -21.34
CA ALA A 224 23.18 9.85 -20.79
C ALA A 224 24.43 10.72 -21.10
N GLU A 225 24.53 11.28 -22.31
CA GLU A 225 25.63 12.15 -22.72
C GLU A 225 25.75 13.44 -21.89
N GLN A 226 24.63 13.97 -21.40
CA GLN A 226 24.60 15.17 -20.54
C GLN A 226 24.93 14.81 -19.09
N GLY A 227 24.52 13.63 -18.63
CA GLY A 227 24.75 13.15 -17.27
C GLY A 227 26.19 12.74 -16.97
N ILE A 228 26.86 12.06 -17.91
CA ILE A 228 28.20 11.49 -17.71
C ILE A 228 29.24 12.50 -17.18
N PRO A 229 29.37 13.74 -17.73
CA PRO A 229 30.32 14.72 -17.21
C PRO A 229 30.06 15.09 -15.75
N SER A 230 28.80 15.16 -15.33
CA SER A 230 28.43 15.44 -13.94
C SER A 230 28.75 14.26 -13.03
N LEU A 231 28.53 13.03 -13.51
CA LEU A 231 28.87 11.80 -12.80
C LEU A 231 30.39 11.71 -12.53
N TYR A 232 31.23 12.07 -13.50
CA TYR A 232 32.70 12.05 -13.36
C TYR A 232 33.22 12.96 -12.23
N ARG A 233 32.48 14.01 -11.87
CA ARG A 233 32.88 14.94 -10.80
C ARG A 233 32.59 14.42 -9.40
N GLY A 234 31.90 13.28 -9.27
CA GLY A 234 31.56 12.64 -8.00
C GLY A 234 32.45 11.44 -7.68
N LYS A 235 32.85 11.29 -6.41
CA LYS A 235 33.45 10.03 -5.92
C LYS A 235 32.41 8.91 -5.78
N GLN A 236 31.19 9.28 -5.45
CA GLN A 236 30.03 8.40 -5.39
C GLN A 236 28.88 9.02 -6.19
N VAL A 237 27.99 8.18 -6.71
CA VAL A 237 26.81 8.61 -7.45
C VAL A 237 25.56 7.92 -6.90
N VAL A 238 24.48 8.69 -6.79
CA VAL A 238 23.12 8.17 -6.57
C VAL A 238 22.27 8.66 -7.73
N ILE A 239 21.55 7.74 -8.36
CA ILE A 239 20.72 8.01 -9.53
C ILE A 239 19.30 7.62 -9.15
N ALA A 240 18.42 8.62 -9.08
CA ALA A 240 17.01 8.48 -8.78
C ALA A 240 16.18 8.90 -10.00
N GLY A 241 15.13 8.15 -10.28
CA GLY A 241 14.22 8.37 -11.39
C GLY A 241 13.24 7.22 -11.53
N ASP A 242 12.36 7.32 -12.53
CA ASP A 242 11.32 6.31 -12.77
C ASP A 242 11.23 5.99 -14.26
N SER A 243 11.64 4.77 -14.64
CA SER A 243 11.59 4.30 -16.04
C SER A 243 10.17 4.11 -16.57
N LYS A 244 9.14 4.21 -15.72
CA LYS A 244 7.72 4.22 -16.09
C LYS A 244 7.15 5.64 -16.27
N GLN A 245 7.98 6.68 -16.11
CA GLN A 245 7.63 8.07 -16.40
C GLN A 245 8.30 8.56 -17.69
N LEU A 246 8.19 9.85 -17.99
CA LEU A 246 8.70 10.43 -19.24
C LEU A 246 10.20 10.13 -19.42
N GLN A 247 10.55 9.70 -20.63
CA GLN A 247 11.90 9.61 -21.13
C GLN A 247 12.28 10.90 -21.86
N PRO A 248 13.57 11.21 -22.02
CA PRO A 248 13.98 12.40 -22.76
C PRO A 248 13.53 12.28 -24.22
N ASN A 249 12.86 13.33 -24.71
CA ASN A 249 12.32 13.37 -26.06
C ASN A 249 13.08 14.42 -26.87
N ASP A 250 13.79 13.99 -27.92
CA ASP A 250 14.55 14.89 -28.79
C ASP A 250 13.71 15.29 -30.02
N LEU A 251 12.79 16.24 -29.85
CA LEU A 251 11.94 16.78 -30.95
C LEU A 251 12.77 17.34 -32.13
N TYR A 252 14.05 17.64 -31.92
CA TYR A 252 14.94 18.29 -32.90
C TYR A 252 15.90 17.34 -33.64
N ARG A 253 16.09 16.07 -33.22
CA ARG A 253 17.00 15.13 -33.92
C ARG A 253 16.41 14.54 -35.22
N ILE A 254 15.10 14.66 -35.46
CA ILE A 254 14.39 14.14 -36.64
C ILE A 254 14.81 14.83 -37.97
N ARG A 255 15.80 15.74 -37.98
CA ARG A 255 16.29 16.40 -39.22
C ARG A 255 17.60 15.86 -39.79
N PHE A 256 18.20 14.81 -39.23
CA PHE A 256 19.42 14.19 -39.78
C PHE A 256 19.22 12.77 -40.32
N GLU A 257 17.98 12.38 -40.66
CA GLU A 257 17.64 11.07 -41.25
C GLU A 257 17.96 10.91 -42.75
N ASN A 258 18.70 11.83 -43.36
CA ASN A 258 19.18 11.62 -44.73
C ASN A 258 20.68 11.32 -44.69
N ASP A 259 21.00 10.06 -44.99
CA ASP A 259 22.32 9.47 -45.28
C ASP A 259 23.08 8.85 -44.09
N ALA A 260 22.75 7.60 -43.74
CA ALA A 260 23.68 6.45 -43.80
C ALA A 260 23.11 5.22 -43.07
N ASP A 261 22.94 4.13 -43.83
CA ASP A 261 22.89 2.75 -43.32
C ASP A 261 24.11 2.43 -42.43
N ASP A 262 23.92 1.56 -41.44
CA ASP A 262 24.94 0.89 -40.60
C ASP A 262 25.65 1.69 -39.48
N ASN A 263 24.91 2.47 -38.68
CA ASN A 263 25.32 2.68 -37.28
C ASN A 263 24.33 1.92 -36.37
N PRO A 264 24.81 1.01 -35.50
CA PRO A 264 23.95 0.51 -34.42
C PRO A 264 23.49 1.73 -33.63
N GLU A 265 22.19 1.97 -33.65
CA GLU A 265 21.52 3.03 -32.91
C GLU A 265 22.14 3.06 -31.50
N LEU A 266 22.67 4.23 -31.13
CA LEU A 266 23.07 4.51 -29.75
C LEU A 266 21.78 4.58 -28.91
N GLU A 267 21.10 3.45 -28.73
CA GLU A 267 19.85 3.25 -27.96
C GLU A 267 20.13 3.31 -26.46
N VAL A 268 20.76 4.40 -26.00
CA VAL A 268 20.80 4.69 -24.56
C VAL A 268 20.15 6.05 -24.37
N ASP A 269 18.82 6.02 -24.25
CA ASP A 269 17.99 7.22 -24.21
C ASP A 269 18.21 8.01 -22.91
N SER A 270 18.30 7.33 -21.76
CA SER A 270 18.40 7.99 -20.44
C SER A 270 19.58 7.52 -19.59
N LEU A 271 20.06 8.42 -18.72
CA LEU A 271 21.07 8.13 -17.71
C LEU A 271 20.60 7.04 -16.74
N LEU A 272 19.31 7.00 -16.41
CA LEU A 272 18.72 5.98 -15.54
C LEU A 272 18.80 4.60 -16.19
N ASP A 273 18.44 4.47 -17.46
CA ASP A 273 18.45 3.19 -18.16
C ASP A 273 19.88 2.66 -18.32
N LEU A 274 20.84 3.56 -18.61
CA LEU A 274 22.26 3.21 -18.60
C LEU A 274 22.72 2.71 -17.22
N ALA A 275 22.40 3.46 -16.17
CA ALA A 275 22.79 3.14 -14.81
C ALA A 275 22.22 1.80 -14.34
N CYS A 276 20.96 1.52 -14.68
CA CYS A 276 20.28 0.27 -14.35
C CYS A 276 20.99 -0.98 -14.88
N GLN A 277 21.75 -0.88 -15.97
CA GLN A 277 22.51 -2.01 -16.54
C GLN A 277 23.75 -2.37 -15.71
N TYR A 278 24.34 -1.40 -15.01
CA TYR A 278 25.65 -1.55 -14.35
C TYR A 278 25.62 -1.39 -12.82
N LEU A 279 24.57 -0.78 -12.26
CA LEU A 279 24.49 -0.43 -10.84
C LEU A 279 23.38 -1.20 -10.12
N PRO A 280 23.53 -1.46 -8.80
CA PRO A 280 22.48 -2.06 -7.99
C PRO A 280 21.25 -1.16 -7.92
N GLN A 281 20.07 -1.75 -8.06
CA GLN A 281 18.80 -1.04 -8.08
C GLN A 281 18.04 -1.22 -6.77
N THR A 282 17.30 -0.21 -6.35
CA THR A 282 16.38 -0.29 -5.20
C THR A 282 15.11 0.47 -5.52
N GLN A 283 13.98 -0.23 -5.55
CA GLN A 283 12.68 0.35 -5.83
C GLN A 283 12.02 0.84 -4.53
N LEU A 284 11.54 2.07 -4.53
CA LEU A 284 10.71 2.60 -3.45
C LEU A 284 9.28 2.06 -3.58
N ARG A 285 8.72 1.58 -2.46
CA ARG A 285 7.39 0.96 -2.42
C ARG A 285 6.30 1.88 -1.87
N GLY A 286 6.65 2.94 -1.13
CA GLY A 286 5.65 3.82 -0.52
C GLY A 286 5.10 4.87 -1.49
N HIS A 287 3.78 4.99 -1.60
CA HIS A 287 3.09 6.05 -2.32
C HIS A 287 2.33 6.97 -1.35
N TYR A 288 2.66 8.26 -1.39
CA TYR A 288 2.17 9.24 -0.42
C TYR A 288 1.40 10.41 -1.04
N ARG A 289 1.33 10.48 -2.37
CA ARG A 289 0.69 11.60 -3.09
C ARG A 289 -0.83 11.50 -3.08
N SER A 290 -1.34 10.33 -3.45
CA SER A 290 -2.77 10.12 -3.62
C SER A 290 -3.44 9.89 -2.27
N LYS A 291 -4.58 10.53 -2.09
CA LYS A 291 -5.40 10.46 -0.89
C LYS A 291 -6.32 9.24 -0.85
N SER A 292 -6.78 8.82 -2.02
CA SER A 292 -7.62 7.64 -2.20
C SER A 292 -6.88 6.53 -2.97
N LEU A 293 -7.31 5.29 -2.75
CA LEU A 293 -6.71 4.10 -3.35
C LEU A 293 -6.98 4.03 -4.87
N ASP A 294 -8.17 4.44 -5.30
CA ASP A 294 -8.62 4.41 -6.69
C ASP A 294 -7.80 5.32 -7.63
N LEU A 295 -7.16 6.37 -7.12
CA LEU A 295 -6.30 7.23 -7.93
C LEU A 295 -5.02 6.53 -8.41
N ILE A 296 -4.41 5.68 -7.57
CA ILE A 296 -3.14 5.03 -7.88
C ILE A 296 -3.30 3.58 -8.35
N ASP A 297 -4.41 2.91 -8.03
CA ASP A 297 -4.60 1.47 -8.27
C ASP A 297 -4.39 1.09 -9.75
N PHE A 298 -4.88 1.92 -10.68
CA PHE A 298 -4.64 1.71 -12.11
C PHE A 298 -3.14 1.73 -12.43
N SER A 299 -2.43 2.79 -12.04
CA SER A 299 -1.01 2.90 -12.32
C SER A 299 -0.20 1.80 -11.63
N ASN A 300 -0.55 1.48 -10.39
CA ASN A 300 0.09 0.41 -9.62
C ASN A 300 -0.06 -0.95 -10.31
N GLN A 301 -1.26 -1.26 -10.83
CA GLN A 301 -1.52 -2.50 -11.53
C GLN A 301 -0.78 -2.59 -12.87
N TYR A 302 -0.85 -1.56 -13.71
CA TYR A 302 -0.35 -1.62 -15.09
C TYR A 302 1.15 -1.29 -15.22
N PHE A 303 1.71 -0.43 -14.36
CA PHE A 303 3.10 0.05 -14.49
C PHE A 303 4.03 -0.52 -13.42
N TYR A 304 3.53 -0.73 -12.20
CA TYR A 304 4.34 -1.10 -11.04
C TYR A 304 4.05 -2.50 -10.47
N LYS A 305 3.27 -3.33 -11.17
CA LYS A 305 3.00 -4.74 -10.78
C LYS A 305 2.50 -4.89 -9.33
N ASN A 306 1.69 -3.94 -8.85
CA ASN A 306 1.17 -3.88 -7.48
C ASN A 306 2.23 -3.79 -6.37
N THR A 307 3.45 -3.32 -6.66
CA THR A 307 4.49 -3.18 -5.63
C THR A 307 4.35 -1.93 -4.78
N LEU A 308 3.56 -0.93 -5.23
CA LEU A 308 3.35 0.30 -4.47
C LEU A 308 2.30 0.10 -3.38
N SER A 309 2.57 0.66 -2.21
CA SER A 309 1.71 0.64 -1.03
C SER A 309 1.29 2.07 -0.68
N LEU A 310 -0.02 2.28 -0.61
CA LEU A 310 -0.66 3.54 -0.22
C LEU A 310 -1.31 3.37 1.14
N LEU A 311 -1.09 4.35 2.03
CA LEU A 311 -1.84 4.48 3.27
C LEU A 311 -2.77 5.70 3.20
N PRO A 312 -4.10 5.52 3.03
CA PRO A 312 -5.04 6.61 2.84
C PRO A 312 -5.38 7.27 4.16
N ASP A 313 -5.91 8.49 4.12
CA ASP A 313 -6.45 9.16 5.31
C ASP A 313 -7.76 8.49 5.75
N PHE A 314 -7.91 8.25 7.06
CA PHE A 314 -9.08 7.56 7.64
C PHE A 314 -10.40 8.28 7.35
N GLN A 315 -10.38 9.61 7.31
CA GLN A 315 -11.59 10.40 7.02
C GLN A 315 -11.97 10.29 5.55
N GLU A 316 -10.99 10.34 4.64
CA GLU A 316 -11.22 10.37 3.20
C GLU A 316 -11.75 9.03 2.69
N ILE A 317 -11.19 7.91 3.16
CA ILE A 317 -11.69 6.59 2.76
C ILE A 317 -13.14 6.35 3.22
N ASN A 318 -13.55 6.97 4.33
CA ASN A 318 -14.90 6.88 4.88
C ASN A 318 -15.90 7.85 4.25
N LEU A 319 -15.46 8.81 3.42
CA LEU A 319 -16.39 9.62 2.61
C LEU A 319 -17.06 8.78 1.52
N GLN A 320 -16.44 7.65 1.11
CA GLN A 320 -16.95 6.73 0.09
C GLN A 320 -17.32 7.40 -1.24
N GLN A 321 -16.73 8.56 -1.53
CA GLN A 321 -16.91 9.24 -2.80
C GLN A 321 -15.83 8.76 -3.77
N PRO A 322 -16.19 8.50 -5.05
CA PRO A 322 -15.20 8.15 -6.05
C PRO A 322 -14.31 9.35 -6.30
N ALA A 323 -13.00 9.15 -6.21
CA ALA A 323 -12.04 10.20 -6.52
C ALA A 323 -11.95 10.45 -8.03
N ILE A 324 -12.39 9.50 -8.86
CA ILE A 324 -12.46 9.64 -10.31
C ILE A 324 -13.91 9.76 -10.75
N GLN A 325 -14.25 10.86 -11.43
CA GLN A 325 -15.58 11.10 -11.99
C GLN A 325 -15.51 11.14 -13.52
N TYR A 326 -16.33 10.32 -14.17
CA TYR A 326 -16.41 10.24 -15.62
C TYR A 326 -17.61 11.04 -16.13
N LEU A 327 -17.35 12.09 -16.90
CA LEU A 327 -18.35 12.98 -17.49
C LEU A 327 -18.46 12.71 -18.99
N LYS A 328 -19.42 11.86 -19.35
CA LYS A 328 -19.75 11.56 -20.75
C LYS A 328 -20.52 12.71 -21.37
N LEU A 329 -20.01 13.24 -22.49
CA LEU A 329 -20.64 14.30 -23.29
C LEU A 329 -20.89 13.83 -24.73
N GLU A 330 -21.71 14.57 -25.46
CA GLU A 330 -21.94 14.37 -26.90
C GLU A 330 -21.19 15.44 -27.70
N GLY A 331 -19.85 15.40 -27.62
CA GLY A 331 -18.97 16.30 -28.36
C GLY A 331 -18.82 15.94 -29.84
N ILE A 332 -18.37 16.92 -30.62
CA ILE A 332 -18.10 16.78 -32.06
C ILE A 332 -16.62 17.10 -32.31
N TRP A 333 -15.94 16.26 -33.08
CA TRP A 333 -14.56 16.50 -33.48
C TRP A 333 -14.50 17.42 -34.71
N GLU A 334 -14.05 18.66 -34.48
CA GLU A 334 -13.92 19.68 -35.52
C GLU A 334 -12.58 20.43 -35.36
N ASN A 335 -11.86 20.69 -36.45
CA ASN A 335 -10.56 21.38 -36.42
C ASN A 335 -9.48 20.78 -35.48
N SER A 336 -9.62 19.50 -35.15
CA SER A 336 -8.81 18.78 -34.15
C SER A 336 -9.01 19.24 -32.70
N THR A 337 -10.17 19.83 -32.41
CA THR A 337 -10.61 20.25 -31.08
C THR A 337 -12.02 19.73 -30.81
N ASN A 338 -12.44 19.90 -29.56
CA ASN A 338 -13.80 19.61 -29.12
C ASN A 338 -14.28 20.73 -28.21
N GLN A 339 -15.14 21.57 -28.78
CA GLN A 339 -15.69 22.74 -28.15
C GLN A 339 -16.54 22.40 -26.92
N ILE A 340 -17.36 21.35 -27.02
CA ILE A 340 -18.30 20.94 -25.98
C ILE A 340 -17.55 20.47 -24.73
N GLU A 341 -16.45 19.74 -24.90
CA GLU A 341 -15.59 19.38 -23.77
C GLU A 341 -14.90 20.60 -23.16
N ALA A 342 -14.38 21.51 -24.00
CA ALA A 342 -13.67 22.70 -23.54
C ALA A 342 -14.58 23.60 -22.69
N GLU A 343 -15.81 23.86 -23.13
CA GLU A 343 -16.81 24.61 -22.37
C GLU A 343 -17.14 23.93 -21.03
N LYS A 344 -17.27 22.60 -21.01
CA LYS A 344 -17.53 21.86 -19.77
C LYS A 344 -16.38 21.95 -18.78
N VAL A 345 -15.13 21.99 -19.27
CA VAL A 345 -13.94 22.22 -18.42
C VAL A 345 -14.07 23.57 -17.71
N ILE A 346 -14.41 24.65 -18.43
CA ILE A 346 -14.57 25.99 -17.84
C ILE A 346 -15.66 26.01 -16.78
N ASP A 347 -16.82 25.40 -17.06
CA ASP A 347 -17.91 25.30 -16.09
C ASP A 347 -17.51 24.54 -14.82
N LEU A 348 -16.71 23.49 -14.97
CA LEU A 348 -16.24 22.69 -13.86
C LEU A 348 -15.19 23.43 -13.02
N VAL A 349 -14.26 24.15 -13.66
CA VAL A 349 -13.32 25.07 -13.00
C VAL A 349 -14.07 26.14 -12.22
N ARG A 350 -15.12 26.73 -12.81
CA ARG A 350 -15.97 27.72 -12.15
C ARG A 350 -16.61 27.15 -10.88
N ASN A 351 -17.22 25.96 -10.99
CA ASN A 351 -17.88 25.30 -9.87
C ASN A 351 -16.88 24.99 -8.74
N ILE A 352 -15.74 24.38 -9.07
CA ILE A 352 -14.70 24.05 -8.08
C ILE A 352 -14.21 25.30 -7.37
N ASN A 353 -13.96 26.39 -8.10
CA ASN A 353 -13.50 27.62 -7.48
C ASN A 353 -14.53 28.24 -6.54
N GLN A 354 -15.83 28.03 -6.79
CA GLN A 354 -16.89 28.47 -5.89
C GLN A 354 -17.04 27.57 -4.65
N THR A 355 -16.88 26.26 -4.81
CA THR A 355 -17.08 25.30 -3.71
C THR A 355 -15.82 25.05 -2.86
N SER A 356 -14.65 25.19 -3.46
CA SER A 356 -13.35 24.80 -2.89
C SER A 356 -12.21 25.68 -3.45
N PRO A 357 -12.22 27.00 -3.20
CA PRO A 357 -11.26 27.96 -3.75
C PRO A 357 -9.80 27.70 -3.32
N GLU A 358 -9.60 26.94 -2.24
CA GLU A 358 -8.27 26.57 -1.74
C GLU A 358 -7.60 25.45 -2.54
N LYS A 359 -8.36 24.76 -3.41
CA LYS A 359 -7.87 23.60 -4.16
C LYS A 359 -7.20 24.04 -5.45
N SER A 360 -6.02 23.49 -5.68
CA SER A 360 -5.28 23.69 -6.93
C SER A 360 -5.81 22.77 -8.03
N ILE A 361 -5.89 23.30 -9.27
CA ILE A 361 -6.50 22.64 -10.42
C ILE A 361 -5.45 22.46 -11.54
N GLY A 362 -5.37 21.26 -12.11
CA GLY A 362 -4.56 21.01 -13.30
C GLY A 362 -5.44 20.53 -14.44
N ILE A 363 -5.44 21.23 -15.57
CA ILE A 363 -6.16 20.82 -16.77
C ILE A 363 -5.17 20.15 -17.71
N VAL A 364 -5.40 18.87 -17.97
CA VAL A 364 -4.56 18.04 -18.84
C VAL A 364 -5.33 17.70 -20.10
N THR A 365 -4.78 18.10 -21.23
CA THR A 365 -5.35 17.85 -22.56
C THR A 365 -4.55 16.79 -23.30
N PHE A 366 -5.21 16.00 -24.13
CA PHE A 366 -4.54 14.92 -24.85
C PHE A 366 -3.96 15.36 -26.19
N ASN A 367 -4.23 16.60 -26.60
CA ASN A 367 -3.62 17.20 -27.79
C ASN A 367 -3.38 18.71 -27.59
N PHE A 368 -2.40 19.25 -28.31
CA PHE A 368 -1.97 20.65 -28.19
C PHE A 368 -3.04 21.66 -28.62
N LYS A 369 -3.86 21.36 -29.63
CA LYS A 369 -4.89 22.30 -30.12
C LYS A 369 -6.03 22.47 -29.11
N GLN A 370 -6.39 21.40 -28.42
CA GLN A 370 -7.37 21.43 -27.32
C GLN A 370 -6.83 22.22 -26.13
N GLN A 371 -5.52 22.14 -25.86
CA GLN A 371 -4.85 22.99 -24.86
C GLN A 371 -5.06 24.47 -25.18
N GLY A 372 -4.76 24.88 -26.42
CA GLY A 372 -4.92 26.27 -26.87
C GLY A 372 -6.36 26.76 -26.75
N LEU A 373 -7.33 25.95 -27.20
CA LEU A 373 -8.75 26.28 -27.08
C LEU A 373 -9.19 26.52 -25.64
N ILE A 374 -8.77 25.66 -24.70
CA ILE A 374 -9.13 25.83 -23.29
C ILE A 374 -8.42 27.04 -22.67
N GLN A 375 -7.17 27.32 -23.06
CA GLN A 375 -6.46 28.52 -22.63
C GLN A 375 -7.18 29.79 -23.10
N ASP A 376 -7.57 29.86 -24.37
CA ASP A 376 -8.31 31.01 -24.93
C ASP A 376 -9.64 31.22 -24.19
N LEU A 377 -10.39 30.15 -23.91
CA LEU A 377 -11.65 30.22 -23.17
C LEU A 377 -11.45 30.64 -21.71
N LEU A 378 -10.38 30.17 -21.06
CA LEU A 378 -10.04 30.59 -19.69
C LEU A 378 -9.64 32.07 -19.63
N GLU A 379 -8.89 32.56 -20.62
CA GLU A 379 -8.51 33.98 -20.69
C GLU A 379 -9.75 34.87 -20.81
N VAL A 380 -10.66 34.55 -21.73
CA VAL A 380 -11.95 35.26 -21.89
C VAL A 380 -12.76 35.21 -20.60
N PHE A 381 -12.82 34.05 -19.96
CA PHE A 381 -13.59 33.86 -18.73
C PHE A 381 -12.98 34.59 -17.52
N SER A 382 -11.65 34.68 -17.44
CA SER A 382 -10.94 35.42 -16.38
C SER A 382 -11.10 36.93 -16.47
N ALA A 383 -11.44 37.46 -17.65
CA ALA A 383 -11.72 38.87 -17.85
C ALA A 383 -13.10 39.30 -17.36
N ASP A 384 -13.97 38.34 -17.01
CA ASP A 384 -15.31 38.61 -16.48
C ASP A 384 -15.25 38.97 -14.99
N THR A 385 -15.87 40.08 -14.59
CA THR A 385 -15.61 40.75 -13.30
C THR A 385 -16.04 39.96 -12.06
N ASP A 386 -16.85 38.92 -12.24
CA ASP A 386 -17.36 38.07 -11.16
C ASP A 386 -16.43 36.90 -10.80
N PHE A 387 -15.28 36.75 -11.47
CA PHE A 387 -14.37 35.62 -11.30
C PHE A 387 -12.96 36.05 -10.86
N ASN A 388 -12.79 36.34 -9.57
CA ASN A 388 -11.48 36.62 -8.96
C ASN A 388 -10.71 35.31 -8.66
N ILE A 389 -10.15 34.66 -9.68
CA ILE A 389 -9.07 33.69 -9.47
C ILE A 389 -7.72 34.39 -9.63
N SER A 390 -6.84 34.21 -8.65
CA SER A 390 -5.41 34.42 -8.86
C SER A 390 -4.94 33.38 -9.87
N MET A 391 -4.92 33.73 -11.15
CA MET A 391 -4.37 32.90 -12.25
C MET A 391 -2.84 32.84 -12.17
N SER A 392 -2.32 32.39 -11.03
CA SER A 392 -0.93 31.96 -10.94
C SER A 392 -0.83 30.53 -11.43
N GLU A 393 0.29 30.17 -12.05
CA GLU A 393 0.52 28.77 -12.43
C GLU A 393 0.41 27.83 -11.23
N GLU A 394 0.68 28.33 -10.01
CA GLU A 394 0.55 27.58 -8.75
C GLU A 394 -0.89 27.13 -8.45
N THR A 395 -1.91 27.91 -8.85
CA THR A 395 -3.32 27.59 -8.59
C THR A 395 -3.92 26.79 -9.74
N ILE A 396 -3.70 27.22 -10.99
CA ILE A 396 -4.28 26.60 -12.19
C ILE A 396 -3.22 26.48 -13.28
N PHE A 397 -3.10 25.30 -13.89
CA PHE A 397 -2.36 25.12 -15.13
C PHE A 397 -3.21 24.48 -16.23
N VAL A 398 -2.86 24.75 -17.49
CA VAL A 398 -3.38 24.03 -18.66
C VAL A 398 -2.19 23.53 -19.47
N LYS A 399 -2.04 22.22 -19.57
CA LYS A 399 -0.92 21.57 -20.28
C LYS A 399 -1.42 20.38 -21.08
N ASN A 400 -0.72 20.04 -22.15
CA ASN A 400 -0.94 18.79 -22.88
C ASN A 400 -0.19 17.65 -22.18
N ILE A 401 -0.57 16.42 -22.49
CA ILE A 401 -0.03 15.20 -21.88
C ILE A 401 1.51 15.04 -22.00
N GLU A 402 2.14 15.73 -22.96
CA GLU A 402 3.59 15.74 -23.16
C GLU A 402 4.33 16.65 -22.18
N ASN A 403 3.70 17.75 -21.75
CA ASN A 403 4.32 18.80 -20.95
C ASN A 403 3.94 18.73 -19.46
N VAL A 404 3.11 17.76 -19.08
CA VAL A 404 2.69 17.55 -17.69
C VAL A 404 3.76 16.73 -16.98
N GLN A 405 4.61 17.39 -16.21
CA GLN A 405 5.70 16.72 -15.52
C GLN A 405 6.08 17.47 -14.24
N GLY A 406 6.26 16.73 -13.14
CA GLY A 406 6.56 17.31 -11.82
C GLY A 406 5.39 18.11 -11.21
N ASP A 407 4.46 18.59 -12.03
CA ASP A 407 3.29 19.34 -11.61
C ASP A 407 2.19 18.42 -11.07
N GLU A 408 1.93 18.52 -9.78
CA GLU A 408 0.80 17.86 -9.11
C GLU A 408 -0.24 18.87 -8.65
N ARG A 409 -1.51 18.49 -8.66
CA ARG A 409 -2.62 19.34 -8.22
C ARG A 409 -3.61 18.55 -7.40
N ASP A 410 -4.39 19.27 -6.60
CA ASP A 410 -5.45 18.64 -5.79
C ASP A 410 -6.48 17.98 -6.70
N ILE A 411 -6.86 18.70 -7.75
CA ILE A 411 -7.84 18.27 -8.72
C ILE A 411 -7.21 18.29 -10.12
N ILE A 412 -7.29 17.16 -10.83
CA ILE A 412 -6.94 17.07 -12.25
C ILE A 412 -8.20 16.95 -13.10
N ILE A 413 -8.27 17.73 -14.17
CA ILE A 413 -9.35 17.66 -15.16
C ILE A 413 -8.73 17.18 -16.48
N PHE A 414 -9.09 15.98 -16.91
CA PHE A 414 -8.74 15.48 -18.23
C PHE A 414 -9.79 15.95 -19.24
N SER A 415 -9.35 16.67 -20.27
CA SER A 415 -10.10 16.80 -21.53
C SER A 415 -9.50 15.86 -22.55
N ILE A 416 -10.23 14.77 -22.83
CA ILE A 416 -9.81 13.77 -23.81
C ILE A 416 -9.77 14.39 -25.21
N GLY A 417 -10.68 15.31 -25.51
CA GLY A 417 -10.77 16.07 -26.75
C GLY A 417 -11.27 15.24 -27.93
N TYR A 418 -10.96 13.94 -28.01
CA TYR A 418 -11.36 13.10 -29.13
C TYR A 418 -12.85 12.78 -29.13
N ALA A 419 -13.48 12.90 -30.31
CA ALA A 419 -14.90 12.64 -30.53
C ALA A 419 -15.14 12.09 -31.95
N PRO A 420 -16.32 11.55 -32.24
CA PRO A 420 -16.76 11.31 -33.61
C PRO A 420 -16.83 12.62 -34.41
N ASP A 421 -16.49 12.58 -35.69
CA ASP A 421 -16.72 13.70 -36.61
C ASP A 421 -18.23 13.90 -36.90
N ALA A 422 -18.59 14.95 -37.63
CA ALA A 422 -19.99 15.21 -38.04
C ALA A 422 -20.64 14.06 -38.85
N LYS A 423 -19.85 13.11 -39.36
CA LYS A 423 -20.30 11.91 -40.08
C LYS A 423 -20.33 10.66 -39.17
N GLY A 424 -20.06 10.81 -37.88
CA GLY A 424 -20.03 9.73 -36.89
C GLY A 424 -18.79 8.82 -36.98
N LYS A 425 -17.76 9.20 -37.74
CA LYS A 425 -16.50 8.44 -37.83
C LYS A 425 -15.51 8.92 -36.78
N MET A 426 -14.83 7.98 -36.15
CA MET A 426 -13.79 8.26 -35.16
C MET A 426 -12.43 7.76 -35.70
N ALA A 427 -11.44 8.63 -35.70
CA ALA A 427 -10.06 8.26 -36.01
C ALA A 427 -9.35 7.78 -34.73
N MET A 428 -8.70 6.61 -34.80
CA MET A 428 -7.93 6.04 -33.67
C MET A 428 -6.50 6.60 -33.61
N GLN A 429 -6.38 7.93 -33.70
CA GLN A 429 -5.11 8.66 -33.72
C GLN A 429 -5.06 9.63 -32.53
N PHE A 430 -4.50 9.17 -31.41
CA PHE A 430 -4.44 9.89 -30.14
C PHE A 430 -3.14 10.69 -29.97
N GLY A 431 -2.63 11.27 -31.06
CA GLY A 431 -1.41 12.07 -31.05
C GLY A 431 -0.20 11.30 -30.51
N SER A 432 0.51 11.88 -29.54
CA SER A 432 1.70 11.30 -28.92
C SER A 432 1.46 10.06 -28.07
N LEU A 433 0.21 9.70 -27.80
CA LEU A 433 -0.12 8.40 -27.19
C LEU A 433 0.04 7.25 -28.17
N ASN A 434 -0.10 7.49 -29.48
CA ASN A 434 0.12 6.44 -30.48
C ASN A 434 1.61 6.18 -30.73
N GLY A 435 2.50 7.11 -30.36
CA GLY A 435 3.95 6.96 -30.51
C GLY A 435 4.57 6.11 -29.40
N GLN A 436 5.87 5.84 -29.53
CA GLN A 436 6.67 5.18 -28.50
C GLN A 436 6.68 6.01 -27.21
N GLY A 437 6.60 5.35 -26.05
CA GLY A 437 6.50 5.99 -24.73
C GLY A 437 5.15 6.65 -24.45
N GLY A 438 4.11 6.40 -25.28
CA GLY A 438 2.76 6.90 -25.04
C GLY A 438 2.18 6.41 -23.71
N GLU A 439 2.49 5.17 -23.32
CA GLU A 439 2.13 4.58 -22.04
C GLU A 439 2.72 5.33 -20.85
N ASN A 440 3.98 5.79 -20.94
CA ASN A 440 4.64 6.58 -19.90
C ASN A 440 3.99 7.96 -19.76
N ARG A 441 3.62 8.61 -20.88
CA ARG A 441 2.88 9.89 -20.89
C ARG A 441 1.53 9.74 -20.17
N LEU A 442 0.80 8.66 -20.44
CA LEU A 442 -0.44 8.35 -19.75
C LEU A 442 -0.23 8.12 -18.25
N ASN A 443 0.76 7.32 -17.85
CA ASN A 443 1.07 7.07 -16.44
C ASN A 443 1.37 8.37 -15.69
N VAL A 444 2.18 9.24 -16.29
CA VAL A 444 2.52 10.53 -15.70
C VAL A 444 1.26 11.38 -15.51
N ALA A 445 0.42 11.49 -16.53
CA ALA A 445 -0.80 12.28 -16.45
C ALA A 445 -1.74 11.78 -15.34
N VAL A 446 -2.06 10.48 -15.30
CA VAL A 446 -3.03 9.93 -14.34
C VAL A 446 -2.53 9.95 -12.90
N THR A 447 -1.22 10.07 -12.67
CA THR A 447 -0.60 10.14 -11.33
C THR A 447 -0.39 11.56 -10.81
N ARG A 448 -0.89 12.60 -11.49
CA ARG A 448 -0.76 14.01 -11.06
C ARG A 448 -1.78 14.47 -10.02
N ALA A 449 -2.88 13.75 -9.84
CA ALA A 449 -3.93 14.12 -8.92
C ALA A 449 -3.62 13.68 -7.48
N ARG A 450 -3.78 14.61 -6.53
CA ARG A 450 -3.71 14.29 -5.09
C ARG A 450 -5.04 13.81 -4.55
N GLU A 451 -6.15 14.46 -4.91
CA GLU A 451 -7.47 14.18 -4.31
C GLU A 451 -8.53 13.73 -5.31
N LYS A 452 -8.60 14.35 -6.51
CA LYS A 452 -9.71 14.09 -7.44
C LYS A 452 -9.32 14.20 -8.91
N ILE A 453 -9.94 13.38 -9.75
CA ILE A 453 -9.84 13.41 -11.21
C ILE A 453 -11.24 13.56 -11.81
N TYR A 454 -11.40 14.51 -12.73
CA TYR A 454 -12.55 14.58 -13.62
C TYR A 454 -12.12 14.17 -15.03
N VAL A 455 -12.72 13.12 -15.57
CA VAL A 455 -12.51 12.67 -16.95
C VAL A 455 -13.65 13.21 -17.80
N ILE A 456 -13.39 14.27 -18.56
CA ILE A 456 -14.35 14.81 -19.53
C ILE A 456 -14.08 14.14 -20.86
N SER A 457 -15.07 13.40 -21.36
CA SER A 457 -14.90 12.62 -22.58
C SER A 457 -16.18 12.54 -23.40
N SER A 458 -16.03 12.73 -24.71
CA SER A 458 -17.11 12.57 -25.68
C SER A 458 -17.24 11.15 -26.20
N ILE A 459 -16.42 10.22 -25.70
CA ILE A 459 -16.39 8.82 -26.14
C ILE A 459 -16.65 7.89 -24.97
N LEU A 460 -17.17 6.70 -25.26
CA LEU A 460 -17.22 5.61 -24.30
C LEU A 460 -16.04 4.65 -24.54
N PRO A 461 -15.54 3.97 -23.51
CA PRO A 461 -14.37 3.11 -23.67
C PRO A 461 -14.58 1.98 -24.69
N ASN A 462 -15.80 1.45 -24.79
CA ASN A 462 -16.18 0.41 -25.76
C ASN A 462 -16.17 0.88 -27.22
N GLN A 463 -16.14 2.20 -27.47
CA GLN A 463 -16.07 2.77 -28.83
C GLN A 463 -14.63 2.78 -29.37
N LEU A 464 -13.63 2.64 -28.50
CA LEU A 464 -12.21 2.59 -28.86
C LEU A 464 -11.85 1.21 -29.42
N LYS A 465 -11.52 1.15 -30.71
CA LYS A 465 -11.02 -0.03 -31.41
C LYS A 465 -9.51 0.09 -31.55
N VAL A 466 -8.80 -0.36 -30.52
CA VAL A 466 -7.34 -0.16 -30.35
C VAL A 466 -6.61 -1.48 -30.19
N GLU A 467 -7.27 -2.62 -30.43
CA GLU A 467 -6.70 -3.96 -30.31
C GLU A 467 -5.54 -4.18 -31.29
N GLU A 468 -5.60 -3.56 -32.46
CA GLU A 468 -4.58 -3.61 -33.51
C GLU A 468 -3.56 -2.46 -33.42
N ALA A 469 -3.62 -1.62 -32.37
CA ALA A 469 -2.68 -0.52 -32.22
C ALA A 469 -1.24 -1.04 -32.00
N GLN A 470 -0.30 -0.47 -32.75
CA GLN A 470 1.12 -0.88 -32.71
C GLN A 470 1.73 -0.74 -31.31
N ASN A 471 1.42 0.35 -30.59
CA ASN A 471 1.96 0.65 -29.27
C ASN A 471 0.94 0.44 -28.15
N GLU A 472 1.40 0.34 -26.90
CA GLU A 472 0.54 0.08 -25.72
C GLU A 472 -0.31 1.30 -25.31
N GLY A 473 0.15 2.52 -25.60
CA GLY A 473 -0.50 3.77 -25.18
C GLY A 473 -2.02 3.82 -25.44
N PRO A 474 -2.51 3.58 -26.69
CA PRO A 474 -3.94 3.59 -26.99
C PRO A 474 -4.73 2.51 -26.26
N ARG A 475 -4.13 1.32 -26.07
CA ARG A 475 -4.75 0.20 -25.33
C ARG A 475 -4.88 0.54 -23.85
N LEU A 476 -3.87 1.15 -23.25
CA LEU A 476 -3.92 1.61 -21.87
C LEU A 476 -4.88 2.78 -21.67
N LEU A 477 -5.01 3.68 -22.65
CA LEU A 477 -6.04 4.73 -22.61
C LEU A 477 -7.45 4.11 -22.53
N LYS A 478 -7.75 3.13 -23.37
CA LYS A 478 -9.03 2.39 -23.30
C LYS A 478 -9.23 1.78 -21.93
N SER A 479 -8.24 1.03 -21.42
CA SER A 479 -8.30 0.41 -20.10
C SER A 479 -8.49 1.44 -18.97
N TYR A 480 -7.85 2.61 -19.07
CA TYR A 480 -7.99 3.68 -18.09
C TYR A 480 -9.39 4.30 -18.11
N LEU A 481 -9.96 4.54 -19.29
CA LEU A 481 -11.32 5.07 -19.40
C LEU A 481 -12.36 4.05 -18.88
N GLU A 482 -12.16 2.74 -19.13
CA GLU A 482 -12.99 1.68 -18.53
C GLU A 482 -12.88 1.66 -17.00
N TYR A 483 -11.66 1.82 -16.49
CA TYR A 483 -11.41 1.90 -15.05
C TYR A 483 -12.06 3.14 -14.43
N ALA A 484 -11.85 4.32 -15.02
CA ALA A 484 -12.42 5.58 -14.58
C ALA A 484 -13.95 5.57 -14.57
N LEU A 485 -14.57 4.95 -15.59
CA LEU A 485 -16.02 4.77 -15.64
C LEU A 485 -16.51 3.88 -14.49
N LYS A 486 -15.87 2.72 -14.27
CA LYS A 486 -16.22 1.81 -13.15
C LYS A 486 -16.05 2.47 -11.78
N VAL A 487 -14.98 3.26 -11.58
CA VAL A 487 -14.77 4.03 -10.34
C VAL A 487 -15.88 5.05 -10.17
N SER A 488 -16.19 5.81 -11.22
CA SER A 488 -17.25 6.83 -11.21
C SER A 488 -18.64 6.27 -10.92
N GLU A 489 -18.93 5.04 -11.33
CA GLU A 489 -20.18 4.32 -11.04
C GLU A 489 -20.22 3.69 -9.64
N GLY A 490 -19.15 3.82 -8.84
CA GLY A 490 -19.05 3.25 -7.50
C GLY A 490 -18.76 1.74 -7.49
N HIS A 491 -18.28 1.18 -8.59
CA HIS A 491 -17.95 -0.24 -8.72
C HIS A 491 -16.50 -0.57 -8.34
N TYR A 492 -15.70 0.43 -7.95
CA TYR A 492 -14.36 0.22 -7.44
C TYR A 492 -14.39 -0.47 -6.07
N LYS A 493 -13.56 -1.51 -5.91
CA LYS A 493 -13.33 -2.17 -4.64
C LYS A 493 -11.84 -2.37 -4.43
N PRO A 494 -11.29 -1.93 -3.27
CA PRO A 494 -9.91 -2.25 -2.92
C PRO A 494 -9.66 -3.76 -2.97
N LYS A 495 -8.47 -4.12 -3.46
CA LYS A 495 -8.02 -5.51 -3.45
C LYS A 495 -7.14 -5.71 -2.23
N ALA A 496 -7.53 -6.66 -1.39
CA ALA A 496 -6.72 -7.02 -0.23
C ALA A 496 -5.40 -7.67 -0.65
N HIS A 497 -4.39 -7.50 0.21
CA HIS A 497 -3.09 -8.12 0.00
C HIS A 497 -3.19 -9.65 -0.02
N ARG A 498 -2.49 -10.28 -0.97
CA ARG A 498 -2.41 -11.73 -1.10
C ARG A 498 -0.95 -12.13 -1.22
N SER A 499 -0.45 -12.87 -0.23
CA SER A 499 0.84 -13.53 -0.33
C SER A 499 0.66 -14.93 -0.93
N GLU A 500 1.44 -15.25 -1.96
CA GLU A 500 1.47 -16.59 -2.57
C GLU A 500 2.38 -17.57 -1.80
N ASN A 501 3.19 -17.05 -0.88
CA ASN A 501 4.25 -17.80 -0.22
C ASN A 501 3.78 -18.68 0.96
N TYR A 502 2.57 -18.44 1.47
CA TYR A 502 2.08 -19.07 2.70
C TYR A 502 0.74 -19.79 2.49
N ARG A 503 0.56 -20.94 3.16
CA ARG A 503 -0.72 -21.65 3.18
C ARG A 503 -1.73 -20.83 3.98
N ALA A 504 -2.81 -20.38 3.32
CA ALA A 504 -3.83 -19.51 3.93
C ALA A 504 -4.36 -20.04 5.27
N GLU A 505 -4.59 -21.36 5.40
CA GLU A 505 -5.18 -21.97 6.60
C GLU A 505 -4.37 -21.78 7.89
N TRP A 506 -3.05 -21.54 7.80
CA TRP A 506 -2.17 -21.35 8.95
C TRP A 506 -2.14 -19.91 9.47
N LEU A 507 -2.61 -18.96 8.65
CA LEU A 507 -2.53 -17.54 8.98
C LEU A 507 -3.55 -17.19 10.07
N LEU A 508 -3.11 -16.43 11.07
CA LEU A 508 -3.92 -15.97 12.18
C LEU A 508 -5.16 -15.21 11.70
N LYS A 509 -5.01 -14.39 10.65
CA LYS A 509 -6.10 -13.61 10.09
C LYS A 509 -7.26 -14.46 9.60
N GLU A 510 -6.99 -15.62 9.00
CA GLU A 510 -8.03 -16.55 8.56
C GLU A 510 -8.78 -17.17 9.73
N GLN A 511 -8.10 -17.39 10.87
CA GLN A 511 -8.74 -17.86 12.10
C GLN A 511 -9.58 -16.75 12.76
N LEU A 512 -9.06 -15.52 12.81
CA LEU A 512 -9.78 -14.36 13.37
C LEU A 512 -11.05 -14.05 12.56
N LEU A 513 -11.01 -14.15 11.23
CA LEU A 513 -12.18 -13.96 10.36
C LEU A 513 -13.32 -14.94 10.68
N ARG A 514 -13.03 -16.15 11.17
CA ARG A 514 -14.05 -17.13 11.57
C ARG A 514 -14.70 -16.79 12.91
N VAL A 515 -14.01 -16.05 13.78
CA VAL A 515 -14.45 -15.74 15.13
C VAL A 515 -15.42 -14.56 15.16
N ASN A 516 -15.22 -13.56 14.29
CA ASN A 516 -16.04 -12.36 14.27
C ASN A 516 -16.46 -11.98 12.84
N SER A 517 -17.77 -11.93 12.62
CA SER A 517 -18.36 -11.58 11.32
C SER A 517 -18.12 -10.13 10.88
N GLN A 518 -17.67 -9.24 11.78
CA GLN A 518 -17.30 -7.85 11.44
C GLN A 518 -15.90 -7.72 10.83
N TYR A 519 -15.09 -8.78 10.88
CA TYR A 519 -13.74 -8.79 10.35
C TYR A 519 -13.78 -9.11 8.87
N ILE A 520 -13.13 -8.25 8.07
CA ILE A 520 -13.14 -8.34 6.62
C ILE A 520 -11.72 -8.14 6.10
N LYS A 521 -11.35 -8.90 5.06
CA LYS A 521 -10.10 -8.75 4.33
C LYS A 521 -10.36 -7.95 3.05
N GLU A 522 -10.15 -6.64 3.11
CA GLU A 522 -10.46 -5.72 2.00
C GLU A 522 -9.31 -4.78 1.66
N LEU A 523 -8.66 -4.18 2.67
CA LEU A 523 -7.62 -3.18 2.47
C LEU A 523 -6.24 -3.81 2.22
N PRO A 524 -5.41 -3.25 1.32
CA PRO A 524 -4.10 -3.82 0.99
C PRO A 524 -3.02 -3.59 2.06
N PHE A 525 -3.22 -2.64 2.98
CA PHE A 525 -2.22 -2.25 3.98
C PHE A 525 -2.51 -2.80 5.39
N ALA A 526 -3.51 -3.68 5.52
CA ALA A 526 -3.90 -4.28 6.80
C ALA A 526 -4.27 -5.75 6.60
N ASP A 527 -4.00 -6.57 7.61
CA ASP A 527 -4.36 -8.00 7.58
C ASP A 527 -5.87 -8.18 7.66
N ILE A 528 -6.49 -7.45 8.59
CA ILE A 528 -7.93 -7.44 8.81
C ILE A 528 -8.40 -6.01 9.00
N THR A 529 -9.56 -5.73 8.44
CA THR A 529 -10.27 -4.47 8.59
C THR A 529 -11.56 -4.70 9.37
N VAL A 530 -11.85 -3.84 10.34
CA VAL A 530 -13.11 -3.86 11.09
C VAL A 530 -14.04 -2.82 10.48
N LYS A 531 -15.21 -3.27 10.01
CA LYS A 531 -16.27 -2.39 9.49
C LYS A 531 -17.48 -2.40 10.41
N ASN A 532 -18.07 -1.22 10.56
CA ASN A 532 -19.39 -1.06 11.14
C ASN A 532 -20.34 -0.53 10.06
N MET A 533 -21.31 -1.35 9.67
CA MET A 533 -22.14 -1.16 8.47
C MET A 533 -21.26 -1.03 7.21
N GLU A 534 -21.05 0.19 6.70
CA GLU A 534 -20.21 0.46 5.52
C GLU A 534 -18.93 1.25 5.86
N ASN A 535 -18.83 1.81 7.08
CA ASN A 535 -17.71 2.63 7.49
C ASN A 535 -16.59 1.81 8.12
N TYR A 536 -15.36 2.18 7.81
CA TYR A 536 -14.15 1.67 8.43
C TYR A 536 -14.02 2.21 9.86
N GLU A 537 -13.74 1.33 10.81
CA GLU A 537 -13.59 1.69 12.22
C GLU A 537 -12.16 1.56 12.72
N SER A 538 -11.54 0.39 12.46
CA SER A 538 -10.19 0.08 12.91
C SER A 538 -9.54 -1.01 12.06
N LEU A 539 -8.23 -1.17 12.26
CA LEU A 539 -7.41 -2.20 11.61
C LEU A 539 -6.87 -3.18 12.65
N ILE A 540 -6.71 -4.44 12.26
CA ILE A 540 -5.97 -5.42 13.06
C ILE A 540 -4.74 -5.82 12.27
N LEU A 541 -3.58 -5.64 12.92
CA LEU A 541 -2.28 -6.06 12.43
C LEU A 541 -1.91 -7.37 13.09
N THR A 542 -1.46 -8.33 12.31
CA THR A 542 -1.08 -9.67 12.79
C THR A 542 0.40 -9.95 12.54
N ASP A 543 0.88 -11.10 13.00
CA ASP A 543 2.20 -11.65 12.70
C ASP A 543 2.19 -12.61 11.49
N ASP A 544 1.30 -12.34 10.53
CA ASP A 544 1.13 -13.13 9.30
C ASP A 544 2.04 -12.65 8.13
N ASP A 545 1.60 -12.84 6.89
CA ASP A 545 2.33 -12.51 5.66
C ASP A 545 2.77 -11.05 5.57
N LEU A 546 1.89 -10.07 5.85
CA LEU A 546 2.27 -8.65 5.81
C LEU A 546 3.43 -8.35 6.78
N TYR A 547 3.43 -8.96 7.96
CA TYR A 547 4.49 -8.81 8.95
C TYR A 547 5.85 -9.31 8.42
N TYR A 548 5.88 -10.42 7.70
CA TYR A 548 7.11 -11.00 7.14
C TYR A 548 7.58 -10.31 5.85
N GLU A 549 6.68 -9.65 5.13
CA GLU A 549 7.03 -8.93 3.90
C GLU A 549 7.63 -7.54 4.14
N HIS A 550 7.45 -6.98 5.34
CA HIS A 550 8.10 -5.74 5.72
C HIS A 550 9.63 -5.88 5.73
N LEU A 551 10.34 -4.85 5.28
CA LEU A 551 11.80 -4.86 5.12
C LEU A 551 12.54 -4.94 6.46
N SER A 552 11.94 -4.43 7.54
CA SER A 552 12.60 -4.40 8.84
C SER A 552 11.63 -4.33 10.03
N PRO A 553 12.11 -4.68 11.24
CA PRO A 553 11.38 -4.41 12.47
C PRO A 553 11.06 -2.92 12.65
N LYS A 554 11.91 -2.02 12.14
CA LYS A 554 11.68 -0.57 12.22
C LYS A 554 10.46 -0.14 11.42
N GLU A 555 10.25 -0.72 10.25
CA GLU A 555 9.05 -0.47 9.44
C GLU A 555 7.81 -0.96 10.17
N THR A 556 7.84 -2.22 10.62
CA THR A 556 6.71 -2.89 11.27
C THR A 556 6.29 -2.24 12.59
N PHE A 557 7.25 -1.88 13.45
CA PHE A 557 6.99 -1.45 14.82
C PHE A 557 7.15 0.05 15.06
N ALA A 558 7.73 0.81 14.12
CA ALA A 558 7.86 2.25 14.27
C ALA A 558 7.18 3.04 13.15
N TYR A 559 7.51 2.78 11.89
CA TYR A 559 7.03 3.61 10.79
C TYR A 559 5.55 3.38 10.46
N ILE A 560 5.09 2.12 10.39
CA ILE A 560 3.68 1.81 10.12
C ILE A 560 2.78 2.32 11.24
N PRO A 561 3.04 2.03 12.54
CA PRO A 561 2.29 2.63 13.65
C PRO A 561 2.24 4.16 13.61
N ALA A 562 3.37 4.82 13.32
CA ALA A 562 3.42 6.27 13.23
C ALA A 562 2.60 6.79 12.03
N GLY A 563 2.69 6.14 10.88
CA GLY A 563 1.92 6.47 9.67
C GLY A 563 0.41 6.30 9.88
N LEU A 564 -0.01 5.19 10.48
CA LEU A 564 -1.42 4.92 10.81
C LEU A 564 -1.98 6.01 11.73
N ARG A 565 -1.26 6.36 12.81
CA ARG A 565 -1.68 7.43 13.73
C ARG A 565 -1.73 8.79 13.04
N ALA A 566 -0.74 9.12 12.20
CA ALA A 566 -0.70 10.37 11.45
C ALA A 566 -1.89 10.51 10.48
N LYS A 567 -2.33 9.38 9.89
CA LYS A 567 -3.48 9.28 8.99
C LYS A 567 -4.82 9.06 9.71
N GLY A 568 -4.83 9.10 11.04
CA GLY A 568 -6.05 8.98 11.87
C GLY A 568 -6.60 7.56 12.05
N TRP A 569 -5.87 6.53 11.62
CA TRP A 569 -6.31 5.14 11.78
C TRP A 569 -6.16 4.65 13.22
N LYS A 570 -7.21 4.02 13.73
CA LYS A 570 -7.14 3.19 14.94
C LYS A 570 -6.69 1.80 14.54
N PHE A 571 -5.76 1.21 15.29
CA PHE A 571 -5.32 -0.15 15.05
C PHE A 571 -5.02 -0.90 16.34
N GLU A 572 -5.16 -2.22 16.28
CA GLU A 572 -4.75 -3.17 17.31
C GLU A 572 -3.77 -4.17 16.70
N ARG A 573 -2.82 -4.65 17.49
CA ARG A 573 -1.90 -5.71 17.08
C ARG A 573 -2.20 -7.00 17.83
N VAL A 574 -2.46 -8.07 17.09
CA VAL A 574 -2.75 -9.40 17.63
C VAL A 574 -1.68 -10.36 17.15
N PHE A 575 -1.00 -11.01 18.09
CA PHE A 575 0.00 -12.03 17.77
C PHE A 575 -0.63 -13.42 17.83
N SER A 576 -0.18 -14.33 16.97
CA SER A 576 -0.63 -15.72 16.89
C SER A 576 -0.54 -16.43 18.24
N ARG A 577 0.49 -16.10 19.01
CA ARG A 577 0.70 -16.61 20.37
C ARG A 577 -0.40 -16.22 21.38
N ASN A 578 -1.14 -15.14 21.14
CA ASN A 578 -2.22 -14.69 22.02
C ASN A 578 -3.58 -15.29 21.63
N PHE A 579 -3.71 -15.91 20.46
CA PHE A 579 -4.98 -16.47 19.97
C PHE A 579 -5.44 -17.69 20.79
N TRP A 580 -4.51 -18.62 21.09
CA TRP A 580 -4.82 -19.89 21.77
C TRP A 580 -5.04 -19.77 23.28
N LYS A 581 -4.97 -18.57 23.86
CA LYS A 581 -5.14 -18.33 25.30
C LYS A 581 -6.60 -18.45 25.79
N LYS A 582 -7.56 -18.70 24.90
CA LYS A 582 -9.00 -18.74 25.20
C LYS A 582 -9.52 -20.16 25.33
#